data_AF-A2AJZ5-F1
#
_entry.id   AF-A2AJZ5-F1
#
_cell.length_a   1.000
_cell.length_b   1.000
_cell.length_c   1.000
_cell.angle_alpha   90.00
_cell.angle_beta   90.00
_cell.angle_gamma   90.00
#
_symmetry.space_group_name_H-M   'P 1'
#
loop_
_entity.id
_entity.type
_entity.pdbx_description
1 polymer ?
#
loop_
_entity_poly.entity_id
_entity_poly.type
_entity_poly.pdbx_seq_one_letter_code
_entity_poly.pdbx_strand_id
1 'polypeptide(L)'
;MTGAKRKKRSVLWGKMHTPHREDIKQWCKRRLPILEWAPQYNLKENLLPDTVSGIMLAVQQVAQGLSFAMLSSVHPVFGLYGSLFPAIIYAIFGMGRHVATGTFALTSLISANAVERLVPQSSRNLTTQSNSSVLGLSEFELQRIGVAAAVSFLGGVIQLVMFVLQLGSATFLLTEPVISAMTTGAATHVVTSQVKYLLG
;
A
#
# COMPACT_ATOMS: atom_id res chain seq x y z
N MET A 1 -13.71 -32.62 60.08
CA MET A 1 -12.50 -31.92 59.61
C MET A 1 -11.47 -33.02 59.40
N THR A 2 -10.96 -33.40 58.23
CA THR A 2 -10.48 -32.70 57.01
C THR A 2 -10.24 -33.83 55.97
N GLY A 3 -10.30 -33.55 54.66
CA GLY A 3 -9.72 -34.51 53.70
C GLY A 3 -10.26 -34.55 52.27
N ALA A 4 -11.21 -33.72 51.86
CA ALA A 4 -11.71 -33.70 50.49
C ALA A 4 -10.89 -32.77 49.57
N LYS A 5 -9.62 -33.12 49.25
CA LYS A 5 -8.82 -32.40 48.23
C LYS A 5 -7.80 -33.31 47.53
N ARG A 6 -8.23 -34.34 46.80
CA ARG A 6 -7.32 -35.07 45.90
C ARG A 6 -7.96 -35.62 44.63
N LYS A 7 -8.85 -34.87 43.98
CA LYS A 7 -9.46 -35.32 42.70
C LYS A 7 -9.84 -34.17 41.75
N LYS A 8 -8.94 -33.22 41.51
CA LYS A 8 -9.21 -32.10 40.57
C LYS A 8 -8.05 -31.68 39.66
N ARG A 9 -6.98 -32.49 39.56
CA ARG A 9 -5.81 -32.16 38.71
C ARG A 9 -5.68 -32.99 37.41
N SER A 10 -6.48 -34.04 37.20
CA SER A 10 -6.36 -34.90 36.01
C SER A 10 -7.39 -34.63 34.90
N VAL A 11 -8.27 -33.64 35.05
CA VAL A 11 -9.37 -33.38 34.07
C VAL A 11 -9.05 -32.19 33.13
N LEU A 12 -7.97 -31.45 33.38
CA LEU A 12 -7.63 -30.25 32.60
C LEU A 12 -6.70 -30.50 31.39
N TRP A 13 -6.28 -31.75 31.16
CA TRP A 13 -5.33 -32.11 30.10
C TRP A 13 -5.95 -32.86 28.92
N GLY A 14 -7.29 -32.97 28.87
CA GLY A 14 -8.02 -33.70 27.82
C GLY A 14 -8.59 -32.84 26.69
N LYS A 15 -8.46 -31.51 26.75
CA LYS A 15 -8.81 -30.64 25.60
C LYS A 15 -7.56 -30.37 24.77
N MET A 16 -7.03 -31.44 24.20
CA MET A 16 -6.12 -31.37 23.08
C MET A 16 -6.92 -30.78 21.92
N HIS A 17 -6.69 -29.50 21.63
CA HIS A 17 -7.34 -28.75 20.56
C HIS A 17 -7.11 -29.47 19.23
N THR A 18 -8.08 -30.28 18.80
CA THR A 18 -8.22 -30.63 17.39
C THR A 18 -8.57 -29.33 16.68
N PRO A 19 -7.78 -28.82 15.73
CA PRO A 19 -8.13 -27.62 14.98
C PRO A 19 -9.39 -27.96 14.17
N HIS A 20 -10.54 -27.56 14.69
CA HIS A 20 -11.82 -27.84 14.07
C HIS A 20 -11.98 -26.86 12.91
N ARG A 21 -12.69 -27.26 11.84
CA ARG A 21 -12.96 -26.40 10.67
C ARG A 21 -13.56 -25.03 11.02
N GLU A 22 -14.06 -24.86 12.24
CA GLU A 22 -14.59 -23.61 12.77
C GLU A 22 -13.49 -22.62 13.16
N ASP A 23 -12.37 -23.08 13.74
CA ASP A 23 -11.20 -22.25 14.03
C ASP A 23 -10.57 -21.71 12.74
N ILE A 24 -10.51 -22.54 11.68
CA ILE A 24 -10.03 -22.13 10.35
C ILE A 24 -10.99 -21.14 9.70
N LYS A 25 -12.32 -21.34 9.83
CA LYS A 25 -13.32 -20.38 9.35
C LYS A 25 -13.24 -19.06 10.11
N GLN A 26 -13.04 -19.06 11.43
CA GLN A 26 -12.87 -17.85 12.23
C GLN A 26 -11.55 -17.15 11.93
N TRP A 27 -10.47 -17.90 11.71
CA TRP A 27 -9.18 -17.37 11.30
C TRP A 27 -9.26 -16.73 9.90
N CYS A 28 -9.95 -17.40 8.97
CA CYS A 28 -10.19 -16.89 7.62
C CYS A 28 -11.11 -15.65 7.64
N LYS A 29 -12.17 -15.62 8.46
CA LYS A 29 -13.02 -14.43 8.66
C LYS A 29 -12.24 -13.25 9.26
N ARG A 30 -11.34 -13.50 10.23
CA ARG A 30 -10.47 -12.46 10.82
C ARG A 30 -9.42 -11.93 9.83
N ARG A 31 -9.04 -12.71 8.81
CA ARG A 31 -8.04 -12.35 7.80
C ARG A 31 -8.64 -11.79 6.51
N LEU A 32 -9.88 -12.18 6.18
CA LEU A 32 -10.65 -11.73 5.03
C LEU A 32 -11.92 -11.03 5.52
N PRO A 33 -11.82 -9.78 5.98
CA PRO A 33 -12.98 -8.99 6.40
C PRO A 33 -14.05 -8.86 5.30
N ILE A 34 -13.66 -9.03 4.02
CA ILE A 34 -14.58 -9.10 2.88
C ILE A 34 -15.66 -10.17 3.00
N LEU A 35 -15.36 -11.32 3.63
CA LEU A 35 -16.35 -12.38 3.84
C LEU A 35 -17.38 -12.04 4.92
N GLU A 36 -17.11 -11.04 5.76
CA GLU A 36 -18.00 -10.63 6.84
C GLU A 36 -18.98 -9.55 6.38
N TRP A 37 -18.50 -8.55 5.62
CA TRP A 37 -19.36 -7.46 5.15
C TRP A 37 -20.11 -7.75 3.84
N ALA A 38 -19.56 -8.59 2.94
CA ALA A 38 -20.21 -8.93 1.68
C ALA A 38 -21.61 -9.55 1.83
N PRO A 39 -21.85 -10.53 2.74
CA PRO A 39 -23.17 -11.14 2.89
C PRO A 39 -24.20 -10.25 3.61
N GLN A 40 -23.78 -9.22 4.33
CA GLN A 40 -24.67 -8.26 5.01
C GLN A 40 -25.00 -7.04 4.13
N TYR A 41 -24.58 -7.05 2.87
CA TYR A 41 -24.68 -5.89 2.01
C TYR A 41 -26.07 -5.72 1.38
N ASN A 42 -26.73 -4.61 1.71
CA ASN A 42 -27.98 -4.20 1.08
C ASN A 42 -27.75 -3.68 -0.34
N LEU A 43 -27.78 -4.60 -1.31
CA LEU A 43 -27.57 -4.34 -2.74
C LEU A 43 -28.53 -3.30 -3.32
N LYS A 44 -29.73 -3.11 -2.77
CA LYS A 44 -30.72 -2.20 -3.35
C LYS A 44 -30.48 -0.73 -3.00
N GLU A 45 -29.97 -0.45 -1.81
CA GLU A 45 -29.79 0.92 -1.32
C GLU A 45 -28.37 1.44 -1.57
N ASN A 46 -27.36 0.58 -1.42
CA ASN A 46 -25.97 1.02 -1.43
C ASN A 46 -25.29 0.85 -2.80
N LEU A 47 -25.86 0.10 -3.74
CA LEU A 47 -25.21 -0.18 -5.02
C LEU A 47 -25.07 1.09 -5.88
N LEU A 48 -26.10 1.94 -5.91
CA LEU A 48 -26.04 3.22 -6.64
C LEU A 48 -24.96 4.17 -6.10
N PRO A 49 -24.94 4.52 -4.80
CA PRO A 49 -23.90 5.42 -4.27
C PRO A 49 -22.50 4.81 -4.32
N ASP A 50 -22.34 3.50 -4.10
CA ASP A 50 -21.02 2.84 -4.19
C ASP A 50 -20.52 2.77 -5.64
N THR A 51 -21.40 2.59 -6.62
CA THR A 51 -21.00 2.58 -8.05
C THR A 51 -20.59 3.98 -8.50
N VAL A 52 -21.36 5.01 -8.16
CA VAL A 52 -21.03 6.40 -8.53
C VAL A 52 -19.72 6.85 -7.86
N SER A 53 -19.57 6.58 -6.56
CA SER A 53 -18.33 6.91 -5.84
C SER A 53 -17.12 6.13 -6.35
N GLY A 54 -17.30 4.85 -6.70
CA GLY A 54 -16.26 4.02 -7.32
C GLY A 54 -15.80 4.57 -8.67
N ILE A 55 -16.73 5.00 -9.54
CA ILE A 55 -16.39 5.63 -10.83
C ILE A 55 -15.64 6.95 -10.62
N MET A 56 -16.13 7.82 -9.72
CA MET A 56 -15.47 9.09 -9.40
C MET A 56 -14.05 8.86 -8.88
N LEU A 57 -13.88 7.88 -7.99
CA LEU A 57 -12.58 7.52 -7.45
C LEU A 57 -11.64 6.95 -8.53
N ALA A 58 -12.15 6.11 -9.44
CA ALA A 58 -11.36 5.58 -10.55
C ALA A 58 -10.83 6.69 -11.46
N VAL A 59 -11.70 7.65 -11.83
CA VAL A 59 -11.29 8.82 -12.66
C VAL A 59 -10.25 9.66 -11.92
N GLN A 60 -10.46 9.95 -10.63
CA GLN A 60 -9.50 10.69 -9.82
C GLN A 60 -8.14 9.97 -9.75
N GLN A 61 -8.16 8.65 -9.54
CA GLN A 61 -6.97 7.84 -9.35
C GLN A 61 -6.14 7.71 -10.63
N VAL A 62 -6.76 7.70 -11.81
CA VAL A 62 -6.06 7.74 -13.10
C VAL A 62 -5.26 9.02 -13.24
N ALA A 63 -5.88 10.19 -13.00
CA ALA A 63 -5.19 11.47 -13.06
C ALA A 63 -4.08 11.58 -12.02
N GLN A 64 -4.35 11.19 -10.77
CA GLN A 64 -3.36 11.20 -9.68
C GLN A 64 -2.18 10.24 -9.95
N GLY A 65 -2.45 9.03 -10.45
CA GLY A 65 -1.43 8.04 -10.77
C GLY A 65 -0.46 8.51 -11.86
N LEU A 66 -0.99 9.13 -12.92
CA LEU A 66 -0.18 9.68 -14.01
C LEU A 66 0.73 10.81 -13.53
N SER A 67 0.17 11.79 -12.80
CA SER A 67 0.92 12.93 -12.28
C SER A 67 2.04 12.52 -11.31
N PHE A 68 1.75 11.55 -10.42
CA PHE A 68 2.74 11.10 -9.43
C PHE A 68 3.84 10.19 -10.03
N ALA A 69 3.56 9.46 -11.11
CA ALA A 69 4.59 8.73 -11.83
C ALA A 69 5.57 9.68 -12.53
N MET A 70 5.07 10.75 -13.16
CA MET A 70 5.92 11.80 -13.72
C MET A 70 6.79 12.45 -12.63
N LEU A 71 6.21 12.71 -11.45
CA LEU A 71 6.94 13.22 -10.29
C LEU A 71 8.02 12.25 -9.78
N SER A 72 7.80 10.94 -9.97
CA SER A 72 8.75 9.88 -9.59
C SER A 72 9.86 9.67 -10.63
N SER A 73 9.90 10.46 -11.71
CA SER A 73 10.93 10.31 -12.75
C SER A 73 10.88 8.96 -13.48
N VAL A 74 9.69 8.31 -13.50
CA VAL A 74 9.39 6.99 -14.08
C VAL A 74 8.27 7.10 -15.12
N HIS A 75 8.23 6.19 -16.10
CA HIS A 75 7.21 6.18 -17.15
C HIS A 75 5.78 6.13 -16.58
N PRO A 76 4.82 6.95 -17.06
CA PRO A 76 3.49 7.12 -16.45
C PRO A 76 2.66 5.84 -16.29
N VAL A 77 2.88 4.86 -17.18
CA VAL A 77 2.20 3.55 -17.15
C VAL A 77 2.40 2.84 -15.80
N PHE A 78 3.57 2.99 -15.16
CA PHE A 78 3.82 2.38 -13.86
C PHE A 78 3.04 3.06 -12.71
N GLY A 79 2.66 4.33 -12.87
CA GLY A 79 1.75 5.00 -11.93
C GLY A 79 0.35 4.42 -11.95
N LEU A 80 -0.13 4.00 -13.13
CA LEU A 80 -1.41 3.31 -13.28
C LEU A 80 -1.38 1.91 -12.65
N TYR A 81 -0.27 1.18 -12.81
CA TYR A 81 -0.09 -0.08 -12.10
C TYR A 81 -0.04 0.12 -10.57
N GLY A 82 0.69 1.14 -10.13
CA GLY A 82 0.81 1.50 -8.71
C GLY A 82 -0.49 1.97 -8.07
N SER A 83 -1.53 2.29 -8.84
CA SER A 83 -2.83 2.69 -8.32
C SER A 83 -3.92 1.63 -8.43
N LEU A 84 -3.86 0.79 -9.47
CA LEU A 84 -4.83 -0.27 -9.69
C LEU A 84 -4.62 -1.48 -8.76
N PHE A 85 -3.40 -2.02 -8.72
CA PHE A 85 -3.13 -3.25 -7.99
C PHE A 85 -3.32 -3.10 -6.46
N PRO A 86 -2.82 -2.03 -5.80
CA PRO A 86 -3.05 -1.84 -4.38
C PRO A 86 -4.53 -1.70 -4.01
N ALA A 87 -5.33 -1.06 -4.86
CA ALA A 87 -6.77 -0.94 -4.63
C ALA A 87 -7.48 -2.32 -4.66
N ILE A 88 -7.12 -3.18 -5.62
CA ILE A 88 -7.66 -4.56 -5.69
C ILE A 88 -7.21 -5.39 -4.48
N ILE A 89 -5.94 -5.30 -4.10
CA ILE A 89 -5.40 -6.02 -2.94
C ILE A 89 -6.09 -5.52 -1.66
N TYR A 90 -6.27 -4.21 -1.50
CA TYR A 90 -6.98 -3.65 -0.36
C TYR A 90 -8.47 -4.02 -0.34
N ALA A 91 -9.13 -4.13 -1.48
CA ALA A 91 -10.52 -4.58 -1.52
C ALA A 91 -10.70 -5.99 -0.92
N ILE A 92 -9.71 -6.88 -1.12
CA ILE A 92 -9.77 -8.27 -0.62
C ILE A 92 -9.36 -8.36 0.86
N PHE A 93 -8.29 -7.67 1.25
CA PHE A 93 -7.68 -7.80 2.58
C PHE A 93 -8.01 -6.66 3.55
N GLY A 94 -8.61 -5.57 3.08
CA GLY A 94 -8.84 -4.35 3.83
C GLY A 94 -10.03 -4.44 4.78
N MET A 95 -9.83 -4.00 6.02
CA MET A 95 -10.87 -4.00 7.05
C MET A 95 -11.89 -2.86 6.89
N GLY A 96 -11.53 -1.78 6.19
CA GLY A 96 -12.39 -0.61 6.03
C GLY A 96 -13.11 -0.57 4.67
N ARG A 97 -14.45 -0.55 4.69
CA ARG A 97 -15.31 -0.54 3.50
C ARG A 97 -15.14 0.70 2.60
N HIS A 98 -14.90 1.87 3.21
CA HIS A 98 -14.87 3.16 2.50
C HIS A 98 -13.46 3.66 2.21
N VAL A 99 -12.43 2.89 2.57
CA VAL A 99 -11.04 3.30 2.37
C VAL A 99 -10.56 2.73 1.05
N ALA A 100 -9.96 3.57 0.22
CA ALA A 100 -9.28 3.14 -0.98
C ALA A 100 -7.80 3.52 -0.88
N THR A 101 -6.94 2.56 -1.17
CA THR A 101 -5.48 2.76 -1.17
C THR A 101 -5.00 2.96 -2.59
N GLY A 102 -4.08 3.90 -2.80
CA GLY A 102 -3.53 4.23 -4.11
C GLY A 102 -2.17 4.91 -4.00
N THR A 103 -1.79 5.63 -5.06
CA THR A 103 -0.53 6.38 -5.11
C THR A 103 -0.57 7.62 -4.22
N PHE A 104 0.57 7.96 -3.60
CA PHE A 104 0.69 9.11 -2.71
C PHE A 104 1.84 10.03 -3.16
N ALA A 105 1.63 11.35 -3.04
CA ALA A 105 2.58 12.35 -3.55
C ALA A 105 3.94 12.28 -2.83
N LEU A 106 3.93 12.14 -1.50
CA LEU A 106 5.15 12.12 -0.70
C LEU A 106 6.02 10.89 -1.00
N THR A 107 5.41 9.70 -1.12
CA THR A 107 6.14 8.47 -1.42
C THR A 107 6.74 8.52 -2.82
N SER A 108 6.02 9.11 -3.77
CA SER A 108 6.46 9.35 -5.14
C SER A 108 7.69 10.26 -5.17
N LEU A 109 7.67 11.36 -4.42
CA LEU A 109 8.79 12.29 -4.35
C LEU A 109 10.04 11.69 -3.66
N ILE A 110 9.85 10.93 -2.58
CA ILE A 110 10.96 10.25 -1.89
C ILE A 110 11.58 9.20 -2.83
N SER A 111 10.74 8.47 -3.56
CA SER A 111 11.20 7.52 -4.59
C SER A 111 11.96 8.24 -5.71
N ALA A 112 11.46 9.39 -6.20
CA ALA A 112 12.13 10.21 -7.20
C ALA A 112 13.56 10.58 -6.79
N ASN A 113 13.71 11.10 -5.56
CA ASN A 113 15.01 11.47 -5.01
C ASN A 113 15.96 10.26 -4.91
N ALA A 114 15.44 9.07 -4.58
CA ALA A 114 16.26 7.86 -4.58
C ALA A 114 16.71 7.49 -5.99
N VAL A 115 15.79 7.48 -6.97
CA VAL A 115 16.10 7.18 -8.37
C VAL A 115 17.10 8.16 -8.96
N GLU A 116 16.94 9.46 -8.73
CA GLU A 116 17.86 10.50 -9.24
C GLU A 116 19.27 10.40 -8.64
N ARG A 117 19.39 9.98 -7.37
CA ARG A 117 20.70 9.77 -6.73
C ARG A 117 21.42 8.54 -7.26
N LEU A 118 20.69 7.47 -7.57
CA LEU A 118 21.28 6.21 -8.07
C LEU A 118 21.49 6.22 -9.59
N VAL A 119 20.71 7.00 -10.34
CA VAL A 119 20.84 7.19 -11.79
C VAL A 119 21.00 8.68 -12.07
N PRO A 120 22.19 9.25 -11.80
CA PRO A 120 22.44 10.63 -12.15
C PRO A 120 22.30 10.79 -13.66
N GLN A 121 21.74 11.92 -14.09
CA GLN A 121 21.72 12.37 -15.49
C GLN A 121 23.15 12.77 -15.90
N SER A 122 24.12 11.85 -15.83
CA SER A 122 25.43 12.09 -16.42
C SER A 122 25.26 12.06 -17.93
N SER A 123 25.39 13.24 -18.53
CA SER A 123 25.49 13.48 -19.96
C SER A 123 26.24 12.34 -20.64
N ARG A 124 25.52 11.40 -21.26
CA ARG A 124 26.14 10.39 -22.11
C ARG A 124 26.75 11.17 -23.26
N ASN A 125 28.07 11.19 -23.34
CA ASN A 125 28.76 11.66 -24.54
C ASN A 125 28.12 10.94 -25.73
N LEU A 126 27.63 11.74 -26.68
CA LEU A 126 26.83 11.36 -27.84
C LEU A 126 27.67 10.58 -28.87
N THR A 127 28.29 9.46 -28.51
CA THR A 127 29.22 8.75 -29.41
C THR A 127 29.07 7.24 -29.48
N THR A 128 28.04 6.64 -28.89
CA THR A 128 27.78 5.20 -29.09
C THR A 128 26.32 4.94 -29.41
N GLN A 129 26.00 5.16 -30.68
CA GLN A 129 24.79 4.69 -31.34
C GLN A 129 24.88 3.17 -31.52
N SER A 130 24.61 2.42 -30.45
CA SER A 130 24.30 0.99 -30.56
C SER A 130 22.80 0.84 -30.72
N ASN A 131 22.36 0.64 -31.97
CA ASN A 131 20.98 0.37 -32.34
C ASN A 131 20.56 -1.00 -31.79
N SER A 132 20.09 -1.06 -30.55
CA SER A 132 19.45 -2.26 -30.00
C SER A 132 18.45 -1.92 -28.89
N SER A 133 17.47 -1.07 -29.21
CA SER A 133 16.30 -0.79 -28.36
C SER A 133 15.15 -1.74 -28.72
N VAL A 134 15.12 -2.93 -28.09
CA VAL A 134 14.11 -3.99 -28.34
C VAL A 134 12.67 -3.55 -28.01
N LEU A 135 12.48 -2.46 -27.26
CA LEU A 135 11.17 -2.03 -26.74
C LEU A 135 10.83 -0.54 -26.98
N GLY A 136 11.64 0.20 -27.74
CA GLY A 136 11.44 1.65 -27.91
C GLY A 136 11.64 2.50 -26.65
N LEU A 137 11.94 1.87 -25.50
CA LEU A 137 12.31 2.50 -24.24
C LEU A 137 13.82 2.73 -24.20
N SER A 138 14.24 3.88 -23.70
CA SER A 138 15.66 4.19 -23.52
C SER A 138 16.29 3.29 -22.43
N GLU A 139 17.57 2.91 -22.57
CA GLU A 139 18.29 2.17 -21.52
C GLU A 139 18.21 2.88 -20.15
N PHE A 140 18.16 4.22 -20.18
CA PHE A 140 17.98 5.07 -19.02
C PHE A 140 16.64 4.87 -18.31
N GLU A 141 15.54 4.76 -19.05
CA GLU A 141 14.22 4.49 -18.47
C GLU A 141 14.17 3.11 -17.83
N LEU A 142 14.75 2.10 -18.47
CA LEU A 142 14.81 0.75 -17.92
C LEU A 142 15.57 0.70 -16.59
N GLN A 143 16.70 1.41 -16.50
CA GLN A 143 17.47 1.51 -15.25
C GLN A 143 16.69 2.23 -14.14
N ARG A 144 15.98 3.31 -14.47
CA ARG A 144 15.12 4.05 -13.52
C ARG A 144 13.99 3.18 -12.96
N ILE A 145 13.32 2.42 -13.83
CA ILE A 145 12.27 1.48 -13.44
C ILE A 145 12.84 0.40 -12.52
N GLY A 146 14.02 -0.14 -12.83
CA GLY A 146 14.70 -1.14 -12.00
C GLY A 146 15.00 -0.65 -10.59
N VAL A 147 15.52 0.58 -10.44
CA VAL A 147 15.78 1.19 -9.12
C VAL A 147 14.47 1.44 -8.37
N ALA A 148 13.45 2.01 -9.03
CA ALA A 148 12.15 2.24 -8.41
C ALA A 148 11.50 0.94 -7.93
N ALA A 149 11.60 -0.14 -8.71
CA ALA A 149 11.11 -1.47 -8.33
C ALA A 149 11.87 -2.03 -7.12
N ALA A 150 13.20 -1.89 -7.08
CA ALA A 150 14.02 -2.35 -5.95
C ALA A 150 13.68 -1.60 -4.65
N VAL A 151 13.50 -0.27 -4.70
CA VAL A 151 13.10 0.54 -3.54
C VAL A 151 11.70 0.16 -3.06
N SER A 152 10.77 -0.05 -3.99
CA SER A 152 9.39 -0.47 -3.67
C SER A 152 9.37 -1.88 -3.06
N PHE A 153 10.17 -2.80 -3.59
CA PHE A 153 10.30 -4.15 -3.07
C PHE A 153 10.88 -4.16 -1.66
N LEU A 154 11.95 -3.40 -1.43
CA LEU A 154 12.55 -3.24 -0.11
C LEU A 154 11.56 -2.64 0.89
N GLY A 155 10.79 -1.62 0.49
CA GLY A 155 9.71 -1.05 1.30
C GLY A 155 8.66 -2.09 1.69
N GLY A 156 8.26 -2.95 0.75
CA GLY A 156 7.34 -4.07 1.01
C GLY A 156 7.91 -5.10 1.99
N VAL A 157 9.18 -5.46 1.86
CA VAL A 157 9.88 -6.36 2.80
C VAL A 157 9.91 -5.75 4.20
N ILE A 158 10.26 -4.47 4.33
CA ILE A 158 10.27 -3.77 5.63
C ILE A 158 8.86 -3.77 6.23
N GLN A 159 7.82 -3.51 5.44
CA GLN A 159 6.44 -3.50 5.92
C GLN A 159 5.96 -4.90 6.34
N LEU A 160 6.41 -5.96 5.68
CA LEU A 160 6.16 -7.34 6.09
C LEU A 160 6.87 -7.67 7.41
N VAL A 161 8.12 -7.24 7.57
CA VAL A 161 8.86 -7.40 8.84
C VAL A 161 8.14 -6.66 9.96
N MET A 162 7.70 -5.42 9.73
CA MET A 162 6.91 -4.66 10.71
C MET A 162 5.58 -5.34 11.06
N PHE A 163 4.93 -5.96 10.07
CA PHE A 163 3.71 -6.73 10.28
C PHE A 163 3.95 -7.97 11.16
N VAL A 164 5.04 -8.73 10.91
CA VAL A 164 5.42 -9.91 11.71
C VAL A 164 5.77 -9.51 13.15
N LEU A 165 6.46 -8.40 13.32
CA LEU A 165 6.79 -7.84 14.63
C LEU A 165 5.58 -7.18 15.32
N GLN A 166 4.40 -7.15 14.69
CA GLN A 166 3.18 -6.54 15.21
C GLN A 166 3.35 -5.08 15.68
N LEU A 167 4.25 -4.34 15.01
CA LEU A 167 4.49 -2.92 15.28
C LEU A 167 3.26 -2.04 15.03
N GLY A 168 2.20 -2.59 14.42
CA GLY A 168 0.90 -1.94 14.34
C GLY A 168 0.32 -1.56 15.71
N SER A 169 0.69 -2.26 16.79
CA SER A 169 0.35 -1.82 18.15
C SER A 169 1.02 -0.48 18.47
N ALA A 170 2.29 -0.28 18.14
CA ALA A 170 3.03 0.97 18.43
C ALA A 170 2.40 2.23 17.79
N THR A 171 1.49 2.09 16.83
CA THR A 171 0.69 3.19 16.29
C THR A 171 -0.11 3.92 17.38
N PHE A 172 -0.45 3.29 18.52
CA PHE A 172 -1.10 3.98 19.64
C PHE A 172 -0.22 5.09 20.27
N LEU A 173 1.10 5.08 20.00
CA LEU A 173 2.03 6.09 20.49
C LEU A 173 2.00 7.38 19.66
N LEU A 174 1.41 7.36 18.46
CA LEU A 174 1.27 8.53 17.62
C LEU A 174 0.06 9.36 18.09
N THR A 175 0.35 10.49 18.71
CA THR A 175 -0.69 11.40 19.19
C THR A 175 -1.33 12.15 18.02
N GLU A 176 -2.62 12.51 18.15
CA GLU A 176 -3.35 13.29 17.13
C GLU A 176 -2.60 14.57 16.69
N PRO A 177 -1.95 15.34 17.59
CA PRO A 177 -1.16 16.50 17.19
C PRO A 177 0.02 16.16 16.27
N VAL A 178 0.70 15.03 16.49
CA VAL A 178 1.83 14.60 15.66
C VAL A 178 1.36 14.26 14.25
N ILE A 179 0.24 13.54 14.14
CA ILE A 179 -0.36 13.19 12.85
C ILE A 179 -0.80 14.45 12.10
N SER A 180 -1.40 15.42 12.80
CA SER A 180 -1.82 16.70 12.22
C SER A 180 -0.62 17.53 11.74
N ALA A 181 0.44 17.64 12.54
CA ALA A 181 1.66 18.34 12.17
C ALA A 181 2.36 17.69 10.96
N MET A 182 2.47 16.36 10.95
CA MET A 182 3.03 15.62 9.81
C MET A 182 2.23 15.83 8.53
N THR A 183 0.90 15.79 8.62
CA THR A 183 0.00 15.99 7.47
C THR A 183 0.11 17.42 6.93
N THR A 184 0.17 18.41 7.82
CA THR A 184 0.34 19.82 7.44
C THR A 184 1.71 20.05 6.78
N GLY A 185 2.77 19.49 7.35
CA GLY A 185 4.11 19.56 6.75
C GLY A 185 4.19 18.88 5.38
N ALA A 186 3.56 17.71 5.23
CA ALA A 186 3.45 17.04 3.94
C ALA A 186 2.66 17.87 2.92
N ALA A 187 1.55 18.50 3.32
CA ALA A 187 0.76 19.37 2.45
C ALA A 187 1.56 20.59 1.98
N THR A 188 2.24 21.30 2.89
CA THR A 188 3.12 22.42 2.52
C THR A 188 4.22 21.97 1.57
N HIS A 189 4.86 20.82 1.84
CA HIS A 189 5.89 20.27 0.98
C HIS A 189 5.35 19.94 -0.42
N VAL A 190 4.17 19.34 -0.53
CA VAL A 190 3.55 19.04 -1.83
C VAL A 190 3.29 20.33 -2.58
N VAL A 191 2.70 21.35 -1.95
CA VAL A 191 2.49 22.67 -2.58
C VAL A 191 3.81 23.23 -3.09
N THR A 192 4.86 23.27 -2.26
CA THR A 192 6.19 23.77 -2.68
C THR A 192 6.78 22.96 -3.84
N SER A 193 6.59 21.64 -3.87
CA SER A 193 7.07 20.80 -4.98
C SER A 193 6.34 21.07 -6.29
N GLN A 194 5.05 21.45 -6.22
CA GLN A 194 4.22 21.72 -7.39
C GLN A 194 4.38 23.14 -7.94
N VAL A 195 4.89 24.10 -7.16
CA VAL A 195 5.12 25.49 -7.61
C VAL A 195 5.99 25.55 -8.86
N LYS A 196 7.01 24.69 -8.97
CA LYS A 196 7.88 24.63 -10.17
C LYS A 196 7.08 24.30 -11.42
N TYR A 197 6.22 23.28 -11.36
CA TYR A 197 5.37 22.88 -12.49
C TYR A 197 4.30 23.92 -12.86
N LEU A 198 3.92 24.79 -11.92
CA LEU A 198 2.89 25.82 -12.13
C LEU A 198 3.45 27.10 -12.77
N LEU A 199 4.73 27.41 -12.57
CA LEU A 199 5.40 28.61 -13.07
C LEU A 199 6.12 28.41 -14.42
N GLY A 200 6.25 27.17 -14.89
CA GLY A 200 6.97 26.80 -16.11
C GLY A 200 8.45 26.57 -15.87
#